data_AF-A0A0N0ARM2-F1
#
_entry.id   AF-A0A0N0ARM2-F1
#
_cell.length_a   1.000
_cell.length_b   1.000
_cell.length_c   1.000
_cell.angle_alpha   90.00
_cell.angle_beta   90.00
_cell.angle_gamma   90.00
#
_symmetry.space_group_name_H-M   'P 1'
#
loop_
_entity.id
_entity.type
_entity.pdbx_description
1 polymer ?
#
loop_
_entity_poly.entity_id
_entity_poly.type
_entity_poly.pdbx_seq_one_letter_code
_entity_poly.pdbx_strand_id
1 'polypeptide(L)'
;MEGFGLVTLDFKGGIKVRVEGNISAGLGGVRLKVIGHEVSADSPVFGKVTISQADIDVTPLSLLEIVGNSPVFRQTMFLDFTVTVERPPAGDGPLVLSNTKTAALVSPRLTNFPPQGDVYQLQEPVDLAPVGSPDQVVAQLQQFPVTVSHNP
;
A
#
# COMPACT_ATOMS: atom_id res chain seq x y z
N MET A 1 22.43 -7.21 -18.99
CA MET A 1 21.47 -6.21 -18.50
C MET A 1 21.85 -5.94 -17.06
N GLU A 2 22.39 -4.75 -16.77
CA GLU A 2 22.61 -4.34 -15.39
C GLU A 2 21.22 -4.14 -14.76
N GLY A 3 20.80 -5.08 -13.93
CA GLY A 3 19.63 -4.89 -13.09
C GLY A 3 19.92 -3.75 -12.14
N PHE A 4 19.01 -2.79 -12.03
CA PHE A 4 19.11 -1.80 -10.97
C PHE A 4 19.09 -2.55 -9.64
N GLY A 5 20.05 -2.24 -8.79
CA GLY A 5 20.10 -2.78 -7.43
C GLY A 5 18.92 -2.28 -6.59
N LEU A 6 19.04 -2.42 -5.29
CA LEU A 6 18.05 -1.87 -4.36
C LEU A 6 17.96 -0.35 -4.50
N VAL A 7 16.74 0.17 -4.70
CA VAL A 7 16.44 1.60 -4.72
C VAL A 7 15.53 1.92 -3.54
N THR A 8 15.88 2.96 -2.79
CA THR A 8 15.04 3.49 -1.71
C THR A 8 14.47 4.84 -2.13
N LEU A 9 13.15 4.99 -2.03
CA LEU A 9 12.42 6.20 -2.35
C LEU A 9 11.56 6.62 -1.15
N ASP A 10 11.50 7.92 -0.88
CA ASP A 10 10.68 8.49 0.20
C ASP A 10 9.35 8.99 -0.37
N PHE A 11 8.30 8.21 -0.18
CA PHE A 11 6.97 8.47 -0.72
C PHE A 11 6.15 9.37 0.19
N LYS A 12 5.43 10.32 -0.41
CA LYS A 12 4.48 11.21 0.27
C LYS A 12 3.15 11.23 -0.45
N GLY A 13 2.06 11.29 0.31
CA GLY A 13 0.71 11.33 -0.23
C GLY A 13 -0.31 10.94 0.83
N GLY A 14 -1.37 10.26 0.42
CA GLY A 14 -2.46 9.95 1.32
C GLY A 14 -3.25 8.70 0.95
N ILE A 15 -4.04 8.27 1.92
CA ILE A 15 -5.01 7.19 1.80
C ILE A 15 -6.35 7.67 2.34
N LYS A 16 -7.44 7.27 1.69
CA LYS A 16 -8.82 7.49 2.09
C LYS A 16 -9.47 6.15 2.32
N VAL A 17 -10.15 6.01 3.45
CA VAL A 17 -10.86 4.78 3.82
C VAL A 17 -12.30 5.09 4.21
N ARG A 18 -13.20 4.15 3.93
CA ARG A 18 -14.61 4.20 4.32
C ARG A 18 -14.98 2.96 5.11
N VAL A 19 -15.79 3.10 6.15
CA VAL A 19 -16.34 1.95 6.88
C VAL A 19 -17.43 1.30 6.03
N GLU A 20 -17.31 -0.01 5.80
CA GLU A 20 -18.32 -0.79 5.05
C GLU A 20 -19.19 -1.65 5.97
N GLY A 21 -18.72 -1.99 7.18
CA GLY A 21 -19.53 -2.74 8.14
C GLY A 21 -18.73 -3.29 9.31
N ASN A 22 -19.43 -3.97 10.21
CA ASN A 22 -18.84 -4.53 11.44
C ASN A 22 -18.27 -5.93 11.22
N ILE A 23 -17.21 -6.25 11.95
CA ILE A 23 -16.70 -7.61 12.13
C ILE A 23 -17.40 -8.19 13.35
N SER A 24 -18.11 -9.32 13.18
CA SER A 24 -18.84 -9.99 14.27
C SER A 24 -18.04 -11.11 14.94
N ALA A 25 -16.91 -11.51 14.36
CA ALA A 25 -16.04 -12.54 14.92
C ALA A 25 -15.07 -11.96 15.95
N GLY A 26 -14.58 -12.81 16.87
CA GLY A 26 -13.60 -12.41 17.89
C GLY A 26 -14.13 -11.31 18.81
N LEU A 27 -13.28 -10.33 19.12
CA LEU A 27 -13.66 -9.14 19.90
C LEU A 27 -14.38 -8.07 19.04
N GLY A 28 -14.60 -8.36 17.76
CA GLY A 28 -15.21 -7.45 16.79
C GLY A 28 -14.24 -6.48 16.13
N GLY A 29 -14.79 -5.44 15.52
CA GLY A 29 -14.05 -4.47 14.72
C GLY A 29 -14.87 -3.96 13.54
N VAL A 30 -14.20 -3.34 12.56
CA VAL A 30 -14.83 -2.85 11.32
C VAL A 30 -14.05 -3.26 10.09
N ARG A 31 -14.78 -3.44 8.99
CA ARG A 31 -14.24 -3.59 7.64
C ARG A 31 -14.14 -2.21 7.00
N LEU A 32 -13.00 -1.93 6.39
CA LEU A 32 -12.66 -0.66 5.76
C LEU A 32 -12.45 -0.88 4.25
N LYS A 33 -13.09 -0.08 3.41
CA LYS A 33 -12.79 -0.02 1.97
C LYS A 33 -11.78 1.10 1.74
N VAL A 34 -10.68 0.81 1.06
CA VAL A 34 -9.78 1.84 0.54
C VAL A 34 -10.47 2.49 -0.65
N ILE A 35 -10.77 3.77 -0.55
CA ILE A 35 -11.52 4.55 -1.54
C ILE A 35 -10.65 5.62 -2.23
N GLY A 36 -9.37 5.64 -1.90
CA GLY A 36 -8.35 6.45 -2.56
C GLY A 36 -6.99 6.13 -1.96
N HIS A 37 -5.99 5.91 -2.79
CA HIS A 37 -4.60 5.77 -2.36
C HIS A 37 -3.72 6.37 -3.44
N GLU A 38 -2.92 7.36 -3.09
CA GLU A 38 -1.92 7.93 -3.97
C GLU A 38 -0.74 8.42 -3.14
N VAL A 39 0.45 7.94 -3.45
CA VAL A 39 1.71 8.45 -2.92
C VAL A 39 2.72 8.58 -4.03
N SER A 40 3.63 9.54 -3.92
CA SER A 40 4.69 9.74 -4.90
C SER A 40 6.02 10.12 -4.27
N ALA A 41 7.10 9.80 -4.97
CA ALA A 41 8.47 10.16 -4.64
C ALA A 41 9.18 10.70 -5.88
N ASP A 42 10.03 11.72 -5.70
CA ASP A 42 10.90 12.21 -6.75
C ASP A 42 12.22 11.41 -6.77
N SER A 43 12.66 11.02 -7.96
CA SER A 43 13.95 10.37 -8.18
C SER A 43 14.76 11.13 -9.25
N PRO A 44 16.06 11.38 -9.02
CA PRO A 44 16.91 11.95 -10.05
C PRO A 44 17.05 11.02 -11.27
N VAL A 45 17.01 9.70 -11.04
CA VAL A 45 17.14 8.68 -12.09
C VAL A 45 15.78 8.41 -12.74
N PHE A 46 14.76 8.14 -11.93
CA PHE A 46 13.49 7.61 -12.43
C PHE A 46 12.42 8.67 -12.69
N GLY A 47 12.71 9.95 -12.42
CA GLY A 47 11.68 10.99 -12.38
C GLY A 47 10.69 10.75 -11.24
N LYS A 48 9.45 11.19 -11.41
CA LYS A 48 8.41 10.93 -10.43
C LYS A 48 8.01 9.45 -10.46
N VAL A 49 8.05 8.81 -9.29
CA VAL A 49 7.50 7.47 -9.08
C VAL A 49 6.20 7.61 -8.29
N THR A 50 5.11 7.05 -8.79
CA THR A 50 3.78 7.17 -8.18
C THR A 50 3.20 5.80 -7.91
N ILE A 51 2.66 5.59 -6.71
CA ILE A 51 1.86 4.42 -6.35
C ILE A 51 0.41 4.89 -6.22
N SER A 52 -0.48 4.36 -7.04
CA SER A 52 -1.90 4.73 -7.09
C SER A 52 -2.77 3.49 -6.92
N GLN A 53 -3.93 3.65 -6.27
CA GLN A 53 -4.94 2.59 -6.19
C GLN A 53 -5.29 2.07 -7.59
N ALA A 54 -5.28 0.75 -7.78
CA ALA A 54 -5.56 0.12 -9.06
C ALA A 54 -7.08 0.00 -9.31
N ASP A 55 -7.74 -0.89 -8.58
CA ASP A 55 -9.18 -1.12 -8.72
C ASP A 55 -9.83 -1.31 -7.33
N ILE A 56 -10.75 -0.41 -7.05
CA ILE A 56 -11.47 -0.27 -5.78
C ILE A 56 -12.47 -1.41 -5.53
N ASP A 57 -12.97 -2.08 -6.56
CA ASP A 57 -14.03 -3.07 -6.44
C ASP A 57 -13.50 -4.50 -6.32
N VAL A 58 -12.23 -4.72 -6.68
CA VAL A 58 -11.55 -6.02 -6.51
C VAL A 58 -10.68 -6.07 -5.25
N THR A 59 -10.17 -4.92 -4.78
CA THR A 59 -9.32 -4.88 -3.58
C THR A 59 -10.10 -5.40 -2.37
N PRO A 60 -9.58 -6.40 -1.62
CA PRO A 60 -10.22 -6.90 -0.41
C PRO A 60 -10.46 -5.79 0.64
N LEU A 61 -11.54 -5.93 1.42
CA LEU A 61 -11.80 -5.02 2.54
C LEU A 61 -10.70 -5.14 3.60
N SER A 62 -10.09 -4.02 3.93
CA SER A 62 -9.16 -3.85 5.03
C SER A 62 -9.85 -4.08 6.38
N LEU A 63 -9.06 -4.39 7.41
CA LEU A 63 -9.56 -4.78 8.72
C LEU A 63 -9.05 -3.81 9.79
N LEU A 64 -9.95 -3.36 10.67
CA LEU A 64 -9.62 -2.74 11.94
C LEU A 64 -10.23 -3.61 13.05
N GLU A 65 -9.41 -4.45 13.65
CA GLU A 65 -9.82 -5.46 14.62
C GLU A 65 -9.52 -5.00 16.04
N ILE A 66 -10.44 -5.30 16.98
CA ILE A 66 -10.18 -5.09 18.40
C ILE A 66 -9.34 -6.26 18.91
N VAL A 67 -8.21 -5.97 19.57
CA VAL A 67 -7.28 -7.01 20.07
C VAL A 67 -7.07 -7.00 21.58
N GLY A 68 -7.78 -6.14 22.34
CA GLY A 68 -7.67 -6.07 23.80
C GLY A 68 -8.77 -5.26 24.50
N ASN A 69 -8.65 -5.11 25.82
CA ASN A 69 -9.72 -4.61 26.73
C ASN A 69 -9.79 -3.07 26.89
N SER A 70 -9.00 -2.30 26.16
CA SER A 70 -8.92 -0.82 26.18
C SER A 70 -8.32 -0.41 24.84
N PRO A 71 -8.72 0.67 24.12
CA PRO A 71 -8.75 0.68 22.66
C PRO A 71 -7.38 0.35 22.06
N VAL A 72 -7.17 -0.94 21.79
CA VAL A 72 -6.00 -1.50 21.15
C VAL A 72 -6.56 -2.20 19.94
N PHE A 73 -6.18 -1.68 18.78
CA PHE A 73 -6.59 -2.22 17.50
C PHE A 73 -5.41 -2.84 16.78
N ARG A 74 -5.67 -3.86 15.98
CA ARG A 74 -4.81 -4.24 14.89
C ARG A 74 -5.46 -3.72 13.61
N GLN A 75 -4.70 -2.99 12.80
CA GLN A 75 -5.16 -2.64 11.46
C GLN A 75 -4.34 -3.38 10.41
N THR A 76 -5.04 -4.00 9.48
CA THR A 76 -4.50 -4.59 8.25
C THR A 76 -5.10 -3.84 7.07
N MET A 77 -4.28 -3.06 6.36
CA MET A 77 -4.65 -2.40 5.13
C MET A 77 -4.28 -3.28 3.93
N PHE A 78 -5.29 -3.67 3.16
CA PHE A 78 -5.11 -4.36 1.89
C PHE A 78 -5.07 -3.35 0.74
N LEU A 79 -4.05 -3.48 -0.12
CA LEU A 79 -3.82 -2.56 -1.24
C LEU A 79 -3.55 -3.36 -2.51
N ASP A 80 -4.36 -3.10 -3.53
CA ASP A 80 -3.98 -3.32 -4.93
C ASP A 80 -3.66 -1.97 -5.57
N PHE A 81 -2.52 -1.90 -6.25
CA PHE A 81 -1.97 -0.64 -6.73
C PHE A 81 -1.19 -0.80 -8.02
N THR A 82 -1.13 0.30 -8.76
CA THR A 82 -0.19 0.47 -9.86
C THR A 82 0.99 1.32 -9.42
N VAL A 83 2.18 0.98 -9.89
CA VAL A 83 3.39 1.79 -9.78
C VAL A 83 3.71 2.37 -11.14
N THR A 84 3.70 3.69 -11.25
CA THR A 84 4.10 4.41 -12.46
C THR A 84 5.49 5.00 -12.24
N VAL A 85 6.43 4.65 -13.11
CA VAL A 85 7.79 5.18 -13.17
C VAL A 85 7.90 6.08 -14.38
N GLU A 86 8.06 7.40 -14.17
CA GLU A 86 8.07 8.39 -15.26
C GLU A 86 9.18 8.15 -16.28
N ARG A 87 10.39 7.86 -15.81
CA ARG A 87 11.58 7.61 -16.63
C ARG A 87 12.16 6.23 -16.29
N PRO A 88 11.59 5.13 -16.83
CA PRO A 88 12.15 3.82 -16.59
C PRO A 88 13.52 3.71 -17.26
N PRO A 89 14.40 2.86 -16.73
CA PRO A 89 15.75 2.72 -17.27
C PRO A 89 15.82 2.07 -18.66
N ALA A 90 14.75 1.42 -19.11
CA ALA A 90 14.61 0.90 -20.46
C ALA A 90 13.29 1.38 -21.07
N GLY A 91 13.35 1.96 -22.27
CA GLY A 91 12.20 2.42 -23.04
C GLY A 91 12.05 3.95 -23.11
N ASP A 92 11.21 4.41 -24.03
CA ASP A 92 11.01 5.83 -24.37
C ASP A 92 9.78 6.47 -23.68
N GLY A 93 9.23 5.85 -22.63
CA GLY A 93 8.04 6.37 -21.95
C GLY A 93 7.78 5.74 -20.58
N PRO A 94 6.73 6.21 -19.85
CA PRO A 94 6.46 5.75 -18.50
C PRO A 94 6.21 4.24 -18.43
N LEU A 95 6.78 3.59 -17.42
CA LEU A 95 6.51 2.19 -17.11
C LEU A 95 5.42 2.11 -16.05
N VAL A 96 4.37 1.34 -16.32
CA VAL A 96 3.29 1.07 -15.37
C VAL A 96 3.31 -0.40 -14.99
N LEU A 97 3.45 -0.66 -13.69
CA LEU A 97 3.46 -1.99 -13.10
C LEU A 97 2.27 -2.16 -12.17
N SER A 98 1.79 -3.39 -12.00
CA SER A 98 0.79 -3.77 -10.99
C SER A 98 1.37 -4.80 -10.04
N ASN A 99 0.93 -4.79 -8.78
CA ASN A 99 1.21 -5.88 -7.85
C ASN A 99 0.58 -7.20 -8.35
N THR A 100 1.33 -8.29 -8.26
CA THR A 100 0.85 -9.63 -8.67
C THR A 100 -0.01 -10.32 -7.61
N LYS A 101 0.03 -9.80 -6.37
CA LYS A 101 -0.78 -10.23 -5.22
C LYS A 101 -1.12 -9.02 -4.36
N THR A 102 -2.27 -9.06 -3.69
CA THR A 102 -2.69 -7.99 -2.77
C THR A 102 -1.66 -7.77 -1.67
N ALA A 103 -1.23 -6.51 -1.51
CA ALA A 103 -0.30 -6.13 -0.46
C ALA A 103 -1.04 -5.96 0.87
N ALA A 104 -0.39 -6.36 1.97
CA ALA A 104 -0.90 -6.14 3.32
C ALA A 104 0.07 -5.24 4.11
N LEU A 105 -0.40 -4.06 4.50
CA LEU A 105 0.28 -3.18 5.45
C LEU A 105 -0.36 -3.32 6.83
N VAL A 106 0.43 -3.66 7.84
CA VAL A 106 -0.10 -3.92 9.18
C VAL A 106 0.51 -2.97 10.20
N SER A 107 -0.37 -2.40 11.03
CA SER A 107 0.00 -1.87 12.34
C SER A 107 -0.61 -2.80 13.39
N PRO A 108 0.20 -3.58 14.14
CA PRO A 108 -0.30 -4.62 15.02
C PRO A 108 -0.93 -4.07 16.30
N ARG A 109 -0.66 -2.81 16.62
CA ARG A 109 -1.06 -2.18 17.87
C ARG A 109 -1.25 -0.67 17.71
N LEU A 110 -2.48 -0.28 17.38
CA LEU A 110 -2.93 1.10 17.38
C LEU A 110 -3.65 1.41 18.69
N THR A 111 -3.44 2.59 19.25
CA THR A 111 -4.18 3.08 20.43
C THR A 111 -5.36 4.00 20.09
N ASN A 112 -5.47 4.39 18.83
CA ASN A 112 -6.48 5.31 18.32
C ASN A 112 -6.76 5.02 16.85
N PHE A 113 -7.99 5.28 16.43
CA PHE A 113 -8.36 5.32 15.03
C PHE A 113 -9.26 6.55 14.81
N PRO A 114 -9.00 7.42 13.83
CA PRO A 114 -7.92 7.35 12.84
C PRO A 114 -6.48 7.36 13.42
N PRO A 115 -5.49 6.83 12.68
CA PRO A 115 -4.09 6.78 13.14
C PRO A 115 -3.48 8.17 13.37
N GLN A 116 -2.51 8.27 14.27
CA GLN A 116 -1.85 9.52 14.68
C GLN A 116 -0.34 9.33 14.73
N GLY A 117 0.29 9.20 13.56
CA GLY A 117 1.73 8.94 13.43
C GLY A 117 2.08 7.46 13.60
N ASP A 118 1.11 6.56 13.44
CA ASP A 118 1.33 5.13 13.57
C ASP A 118 2.04 4.57 12.34
N VAL A 119 2.95 3.63 12.57
CA VAL A 119 3.72 2.99 11.50
C VAL A 119 3.03 1.70 11.06
N TYR A 120 2.95 1.50 9.75
CA TYR A 120 2.51 0.27 9.13
C TYR A 120 3.67 -0.35 8.37
N GLN A 121 3.72 -1.67 8.37
CA GLN A 121 4.76 -2.44 7.72
C GLN A 121 4.16 -3.38 6.69
N LEU A 122 4.78 -3.43 5.52
CA LEU A 122 4.52 -4.47 4.53
C LEU A 122 4.86 -5.84 5.13
N GLN A 123 3.90 -6.77 5.08
CA GLN A 123 4.06 -8.09 5.71
C GLN A 123 4.97 -9.02 4.91
N GLU A 124 5.03 -8.85 3.60
CA GLU A 124 5.86 -9.66 2.71
C GLU A 124 6.18 -8.88 1.44
N PRO A 125 7.33 -9.15 0.78
CA PRO A 125 7.64 -8.54 -0.50
C PRO A 125 6.54 -8.79 -1.54
N VAL A 126 6.31 -7.79 -2.39
CA VAL A 126 5.28 -7.81 -3.43
C VAL A 126 5.95 -7.67 -4.79
N ASP A 127 5.76 -8.68 -5.63
CA ASP A 127 6.26 -8.65 -7.00
C ASP A 127 5.43 -7.69 -7.85
N LEU A 128 6.10 -7.01 -8.78
CA LEU A 128 5.54 -6.03 -9.68
C LEU A 128 5.80 -6.46 -11.12
N ALA A 129 4.73 -6.51 -11.90
CA ALA A 129 4.74 -6.93 -13.31
C ALA A 129 4.02 -5.89 -14.18
N PRO A 130 4.33 -5.80 -15.48
CA PRO A 130 3.60 -4.92 -16.40
C PRO A 130 2.11 -5.24 -16.41
N VAL A 131 1.28 -4.19 -16.50
CA VAL A 131 -0.18 -4.36 -16.61
C VAL A 131 -0.51 -5.21 -17.85
N GLY A 132 -1.24 -6.30 -17.64
CA GLY A 132 -1.59 -7.26 -18.70
C GLY A 132 -0.63 -8.45 -18.85
N SER A 133 0.52 -8.44 -18.16
CA SER A 133 1.52 -9.52 -18.19
C SER A 133 1.97 -9.92 -16.78
N PRO A 134 1.07 -10.45 -15.93
CA PRO A 134 1.33 -10.68 -14.50
C PRO A 134 2.46 -11.69 -14.21
N ASP A 135 2.73 -12.60 -15.14
CA ASP A 135 3.79 -13.61 -14.99
C ASP A 135 5.20 -13.05 -15.30
N GLN A 136 5.29 -11.82 -15.80
CA GLN A 136 6.55 -11.15 -16.12
C GLN A 136 6.95 -10.20 -14.99
N VAL A 137 7.44 -10.76 -13.89
CA VAL A 137 7.96 -9.95 -12.78
C VAL A 137 9.21 -9.18 -13.22
N VAL A 138 9.19 -7.85 -13.05
CA VAL A 138 10.29 -6.95 -13.43
C VAL A 138 10.83 -6.12 -12.27
N ALA A 139 10.11 -6.04 -11.16
CA ALA A 139 10.53 -5.37 -9.94
C ALA A 139 9.86 -6.02 -8.71
N GLN A 140 10.36 -5.68 -7.52
CA GLN A 140 9.76 -6.13 -6.26
C GLN A 140 9.76 -4.97 -5.25
N LEU A 141 8.61 -4.71 -4.64
CA LEU A 141 8.50 -3.87 -3.46
C LEU A 141 8.92 -4.69 -2.24
N GLN A 142 10.16 -4.54 -1.80
CA GLN A 142 10.72 -5.36 -0.71
C GLN A 142 10.21 -4.95 0.67
N GLN A 143 10.14 -3.65 0.91
CA GLN A 143 9.71 -3.06 2.17
C GLN A 143 8.93 -1.79 1.89
N PHE A 144 7.95 -1.51 2.74
CA PHE A 144 7.18 -0.27 2.66
C PHE A 144 6.73 0.19 4.05
N PRO A 145 7.69 0.68 4.88
CA PRO A 145 7.35 1.32 6.14
C PRO A 145 6.65 2.65 5.85
N VAL A 146 5.43 2.82 6.34
CA VAL A 146 4.67 4.07 6.16
C VAL A 146 4.19 4.60 7.49
N THR A 147 4.38 5.89 7.72
CA THR A 147 3.81 6.62 8.86
C THR A 147 2.50 7.23 8.43
N VAL A 148 1.41 6.89 9.13
CA VAL A 148 0.06 7.35 8.80
C VAL A 148 -0.46 8.26 9.91
N SER A 149 -0.90 9.45 9.52
CA SER A 149 -1.55 10.41 10.40
C SER A 149 -2.83 10.92 9.76
N HIS A 150 -3.88 11.06 10.56
CA HIS A 150 -5.09 11.74 10.12
C HIS A 150 -4.93 13.24 10.25
N ASN A 151 -4.91 13.93 9.11
CA ASN A 151 -5.07 15.38 9.04
C ASN A 151 -6.57 15.70 8.97
N PRO A 152 -7.15 16.29 10.03
CA PRO A 152 -8.56 16.69 10.07
C PRO A 152 -8.88 17.85 9.12
#